data_AF-A0A3C1Y4M2-F1
#
_entry.id   AF-A0A3C1Y4M2-F1
#
_cell.length_a   1.000
_cell.length_b   1.000
_cell.length_c   1.000
_cell.angle_alpha   90.00
_cell.angle_beta   90.00
_cell.angle_gamma   90.00
#
_symmetry.space_group_name_H-M   'P 1'
#
loop_
_entity.id
_entity.type
_entity.pdbx_description
1 polymer ?
#
loop_
_entity_poly.entity_id
_entity_poly.type
_entity_poly.pdbx_seq_one_letter_code
_entity_poly.pdbx_strand_id
1 'polypeptide(L)'
;ALRSSLGLAHLRRGTEDDRKTHALTHFEAGLQAAPDDVRLLTLHGETLLRAGRYKDSVAPLARAIELAPDLEQTRGLYARALRYTLQYDAAAEQMMFLLKKSPDNLLWQRSAIGALSQAGRKDEAEALFEQYVAKRGARLPETFPEALARMEEQLDTAPIPQARLDWAWSMRGDTSIDRATWERRARWGHMIDHLLFDWLECREERVEEAMAMLGELDTGERFFAPLLAAGRGVVVATAHVGPMYAGLMALELVGIPSRWLASAPSIARSSYAEALISTADQTEAQVAKACMRAINSGFVLCLAIDGAANPAAPRTTFEGQDVTYSGFAAHLAHRMGVPSVFYAPRWENGQVAYTLEMLPAANPGEEADAYAQRWQKAYFERLREHLAGPPENLRLSGGIWRHVTAADPSADSSA
;
A
#
# COMPACT_ATOMS: atom_id res chain seq x y z
N ALA A 1 -29.89 15.53 5.98
CA ALA A 1 -30.19 14.66 4.81
C ALA A 1 -29.71 15.23 3.47
N LEU A 2 -30.33 16.30 2.92
CA LEU A 2 -29.97 16.84 1.59
C LEU A 2 -28.49 17.25 1.47
N ARG A 3 -27.96 18.00 2.44
CA ARG A 3 -26.56 18.43 2.47
C ARG A 3 -25.58 17.25 2.47
N SER A 4 -25.87 16.21 3.26
CA SER A 4 -25.08 14.97 3.27
C SER A 4 -25.06 14.30 1.90
N SER A 5 -26.22 14.24 1.22
CA SER A 5 -26.32 13.64 -0.12
C SER A 5 -25.58 14.43 -1.20
N LEU A 6 -25.62 15.77 -1.14
CA LEU A 6 -24.86 16.64 -2.05
C LEU A 6 -23.35 16.50 -1.83
N GLY A 7 -22.89 16.52 -0.58
CA GLY A 7 -21.47 16.28 -0.28
C GLY A 7 -20.99 14.92 -0.78
N LEU A 8 -21.78 13.86 -0.57
CA LEU A 8 -21.49 12.53 -1.11
C LEU A 8 -21.50 12.50 -2.66
N ALA A 9 -22.38 13.26 -3.32
CA ALA A 9 -22.40 13.35 -4.78
C ALA A 9 -21.12 13.99 -5.33
N HIS A 10 -20.60 15.04 -4.68
CA HIS A 10 -19.29 15.61 -5.00
C HIS A 10 -18.17 14.58 -4.79
N LEU A 11 -18.15 13.87 -3.65
CA LEU A 11 -17.15 12.83 -3.41
C LEU A 11 -17.19 11.69 -4.44
N ARG A 12 -18.37 11.36 -4.99
CA ARG A 12 -18.51 10.37 -6.07
C ARG A 12 -17.93 10.85 -7.39
N ARG A 13 -18.06 12.14 -7.72
CA ARG A 13 -17.39 12.73 -8.89
C ARG A 13 -15.87 12.71 -8.77
N GLY A 14 -15.36 12.76 -7.53
CA GLY A 14 -13.99 12.39 -7.22
C GLY A 14 -12.90 13.39 -7.61
N THR A 15 -13.24 14.56 -8.17
CA THR A 15 -12.24 15.59 -8.52
C THR A 15 -11.51 16.10 -7.29
N GLU A 16 -10.33 16.68 -7.48
CA GLU A 16 -9.56 17.25 -6.37
C GLU A 16 -10.34 18.34 -5.62
N ASP A 17 -10.98 19.26 -6.35
CA ASP A 17 -11.83 20.31 -5.77
C ASP A 17 -13.05 19.73 -5.04
N ASP A 18 -13.64 18.66 -5.56
CA ASP A 18 -14.76 17.98 -4.88
C ASP A 18 -14.33 17.41 -3.53
N ARG A 19 -13.14 16.80 -3.47
CA ARG A 19 -12.59 16.20 -2.25
C ARG A 19 -12.08 17.24 -1.25
N LYS A 20 -11.52 18.35 -1.73
CA LYS A 20 -10.87 19.38 -0.89
C LYS A 20 -11.78 20.54 -0.50
N THR A 21 -12.83 20.83 -1.27
CA THR A 21 -13.61 22.06 -1.12
C THR A 21 -15.12 21.81 -1.18
N HIS A 22 -15.64 21.26 -2.29
CA HIS A 22 -17.09 21.24 -2.50
C HIS A 22 -17.82 20.33 -1.49
N ALA A 23 -17.31 19.12 -1.25
CA ALA A 23 -17.93 18.21 -0.29
C ALA A 23 -17.92 18.80 1.14
N LEU A 24 -16.81 19.41 1.55
CA LEU A 24 -16.68 20.07 2.86
C LEU A 24 -17.71 21.18 3.04
N THR A 25 -17.87 22.05 2.03
CA THR A 25 -18.87 23.15 2.07
C THR A 25 -20.27 22.63 2.34
N HIS A 26 -20.65 21.51 1.74
CA HIS A 26 -21.95 20.89 2.00
C HIS A 26 -22.05 20.30 3.39
N PHE A 27 -21.01 19.63 3.90
CA PHE A 27 -21.02 19.07 5.25
C PHE A 27 -21.03 20.16 6.33
N GLU A 28 -20.26 21.24 6.16
CA GLU A 28 -20.24 22.41 7.05
C GLU A 28 -21.64 23.06 7.14
N ALA A 29 -22.29 23.33 6.00
CA ALA A 29 -23.65 23.86 5.99
C ALA A 29 -24.67 22.89 6.60
N GLY A 30 -24.45 21.59 6.47
CA GLY A 30 -25.26 20.57 7.17
C GLY A 30 -25.10 20.64 8.69
N LEU A 31 -23.86 20.78 9.16
CA LEU A 31 -23.53 20.86 10.59
C LEU A 31 -23.99 22.18 11.23
N GLN A 32 -24.06 23.27 10.48
CA GLN A 32 -24.69 24.51 10.96
C GLN A 32 -26.17 24.32 11.31
N ALA A 33 -26.89 23.50 10.52
CA ALA A 33 -28.29 23.20 10.76
C ALA A 33 -28.51 22.08 11.79
N ALA A 34 -27.59 21.13 11.86
CA ALA A 34 -27.65 19.99 12.79
C ALA A 34 -26.25 19.68 13.37
N PRO A 35 -25.82 20.41 14.42
CA PRO A 35 -24.45 20.32 14.94
C PRO A 35 -24.07 18.93 15.50
N ASP A 36 -25.05 18.19 15.99
CA ASP A 36 -24.88 16.86 16.60
C ASP A 36 -25.30 15.71 15.65
N ASP A 37 -25.46 15.97 14.34
CA ASP A 37 -25.66 14.90 13.36
C ASP A 37 -24.37 14.09 13.20
N VAL A 38 -24.33 12.94 13.87
CA VAL A 38 -23.19 12.01 13.90
C VAL A 38 -22.70 11.65 12.49
N ARG A 39 -23.61 11.43 11.54
CA ARG A 39 -23.23 11.06 10.17
C ARG A 39 -22.53 12.21 9.46
N LEU A 40 -23.03 13.43 9.62
CA LEU A 40 -22.39 14.62 9.07
C LEU A 40 -21.03 14.89 9.72
N LEU A 41 -20.92 14.72 11.04
CA LEU A 41 -19.64 14.87 11.76
C LEU A 41 -18.61 13.86 11.25
N THR A 42 -18.98 12.58 11.10
CA THR A 42 -18.10 11.55 10.54
C THR A 42 -17.69 11.86 9.10
N LEU A 43 -18.63 12.20 8.21
CA LEU A 43 -18.34 12.52 6.82
C LEU A 43 -17.45 13.75 6.69
N HIS A 44 -17.70 14.79 7.50
CA HIS A 44 -16.90 15.99 7.53
C HIS A 44 -15.47 15.69 7.98
N GLY A 45 -15.31 15.00 9.11
CA GLY A 45 -14.02 14.60 9.64
C GLY A 45 -13.22 13.70 8.70
N GLU A 46 -13.86 12.72 8.07
CA GLU A 46 -13.23 11.86 7.06
C GLU A 46 -12.75 12.66 5.84
N THR A 47 -13.59 13.60 5.36
CA THR A 47 -13.24 14.41 4.20
C THR A 47 -12.09 15.36 4.51
N LEU A 48 -12.04 15.93 5.72
CA LEU A 48 -10.91 16.72 6.20
C LEU A 48 -9.61 15.91 6.25
N LEU A 49 -9.65 14.64 6.71
CA LEU A 49 -8.50 13.73 6.66
C LEU A 49 -8.01 13.51 5.22
N ARG A 50 -8.93 13.27 4.28
CA ARG A 50 -8.60 13.06 2.86
C ARG A 50 -8.11 14.34 2.18
N ALA A 51 -8.49 15.51 2.68
CA ALA A 51 -8.01 16.81 2.21
C ALA A 51 -6.68 17.24 2.87
N GLY A 52 -6.12 16.45 3.79
CA GLY A 52 -4.89 16.80 4.52
C GLY A 52 -5.09 17.79 5.67
N ARG A 53 -6.33 18.16 5.98
CA ARG A 53 -6.71 19.06 7.08
C ARG A 53 -6.83 18.28 8.39
N TYR A 54 -5.74 17.64 8.83
CA TYR A 54 -5.76 16.69 9.96
C TYR A 54 -6.14 17.34 11.30
N LYS A 55 -5.70 18.58 11.55
CA LYS A 55 -6.04 19.29 12.80
C LYS A 55 -7.55 19.55 12.87
N ASP A 56 -8.13 19.99 11.75
CA ASP A 56 -9.55 20.32 11.67
C ASP A 56 -10.44 19.09 11.79
N SER A 57 -9.95 17.89 11.43
CA SER A 57 -10.73 16.65 11.52
C SER A 57 -10.89 16.11 12.94
N VAL A 58 -10.02 16.50 13.88
CA VAL A 58 -10.02 15.99 15.27
C VAL A 58 -11.34 16.31 15.97
N ALA A 59 -11.76 17.58 15.99
CA ALA A 59 -12.95 18.03 16.70
C ALA A 59 -14.27 17.37 16.23
N PRO A 60 -14.60 17.33 14.92
CA PRO A 60 -15.82 16.67 14.47
C PRO A 60 -15.80 15.16 14.72
N LEU A 61 -14.64 14.49 14.58
CA LEU A 61 -14.53 13.05 14.86
C LEU A 61 -14.64 12.75 16.35
N ALA A 62 -14.04 13.57 17.22
CA ALA A 62 -14.18 13.48 18.66
C ALA A 62 -15.66 13.63 19.06
N ARG A 63 -16.35 14.65 18.55
CA ARG A 63 -17.77 14.86 18.82
C ARG A 63 -18.63 13.70 18.34
N ALA A 64 -18.33 13.14 17.16
CA ALA A 64 -19.06 11.99 16.63
C ALA A 64 -18.94 10.75 17.54
N ILE A 65 -17.76 10.48 18.10
CA ILE A 65 -17.56 9.34 19.02
C ILE A 65 -18.09 9.60 20.44
N GLU A 66 -18.21 10.85 20.88
CA GLU A 66 -18.90 11.19 22.13
C GLU A 66 -20.40 10.88 22.03
N LEU A 67 -21.01 11.28 20.92
CA LEU A 67 -22.44 11.07 20.65
C LEU A 67 -22.78 9.61 20.31
N ALA A 68 -21.87 8.91 19.64
CA ALA A 68 -22.04 7.52 19.22
C ALA A 68 -20.75 6.71 19.45
N PRO A 69 -20.48 6.26 20.69
CA PRO A 69 -19.22 5.61 21.06
C PRO A 69 -19.00 4.26 20.37
N ASP A 70 -20.05 3.65 19.86
CA ASP A 70 -19.99 2.31 19.26
C ASP A 70 -19.60 2.28 17.79
N LEU A 71 -19.47 3.45 17.13
CA LEU A 71 -19.09 3.54 15.73
C LEU A 71 -17.59 3.29 15.52
N GLU A 72 -17.23 2.02 15.33
CA GLU A 72 -15.84 1.59 15.17
C GLU A 72 -15.11 2.30 14.02
N GLN A 73 -15.76 2.45 12.86
CA GLN A 73 -15.16 3.12 11.71
C GLN A 73 -14.86 4.59 12.01
N THR A 74 -15.78 5.31 12.67
CA THR A 74 -15.56 6.70 13.09
C THR A 74 -14.42 6.80 14.10
N ARG A 75 -14.32 5.86 15.04
CA ARG A 75 -13.21 5.81 16.00
C ARG A 75 -11.87 5.51 15.32
N GLY A 76 -11.85 4.65 14.30
CA GLY A 76 -10.66 4.41 13.49
C GLY A 76 -10.19 5.67 12.74
N LEU A 77 -11.14 6.46 12.21
CA LEU A 77 -10.85 7.77 11.63
C LEU A 77 -10.32 8.76 12.69
N TYR A 78 -10.91 8.78 13.89
CA TYR A 78 -10.45 9.64 14.98
C TYR A 78 -9.02 9.29 15.42
N ALA A 79 -8.73 8.01 15.62
CA ALA A 79 -7.39 7.52 15.91
C ALA A 79 -6.38 7.94 14.83
N ARG A 80 -6.79 7.90 13.55
CA ARG A 80 -5.98 8.38 12.43
C ARG A 80 -5.74 9.89 12.49
N ALA A 81 -6.76 10.70 12.82
CA ALA A 81 -6.62 12.14 13.01
C ALA A 81 -5.64 12.47 14.15
N LEU A 82 -5.73 11.76 15.27
CA LEU A 82 -4.80 11.88 16.40
C LEU A 82 -3.37 11.53 15.98
N ARG A 83 -3.17 10.44 15.23
CA ARG A 83 -1.87 10.05 14.68
C ARG A 83 -1.25 11.14 13.81
N TYR A 84 -2.00 11.68 12.84
CA TYR A 84 -1.49 12.73 11.94
C TYR A 84 -1.34 14.10 12.62
N THR A 85 -1.88 14.27 13.83
CA THR A 85 -1.64 15.43 14.69
C THR A 85 -0.64 15.16 15.81
N LEU A 86 0.12 14.05 15.71
CA LEU A 86 1.19 13.64 16.63
C LEU A 86 0.73 13.32 18.07
N GLN A 87 -0.57 13.11 18.28
CA GLN A 87 -1.16 12.72 19.57
C GLN A 87 -1.15 11.19 19.71
N TYR A 88 0.06 10.62 19.80
CA TYR A 88 0.26 9.17 19.67
C TYR A 88 -0.35 8.35 20.79
N ASP A 89 -0.21 8.77 22.05
CA ASP A 89 -0.82 8.07 23.19
C ASP A 89 -2.34 7.98 23.03
N ALA A 90 -2.98 9.11 22.70
CA ALA A 90 -4.42 9.15 22.48
C ALA A 90 -4.83 8.26 21.30
N ALA A 91 -4.06 8.26 20.19
CA ALA A 91 -4.31 7.39 19.05
C ALA A 91 -4.22 5.90 19.42
N ALA A 92 -3.22 5.52 20.24
CA ALA A 92 -3.05 4.16 20.75
C ALA A 92 -4.25 3.75 21.62
N GLU A 93 -4.71 4.61 22.53
CA GLU A 93 -5.91 4.33 23.35
C GLU A 93 -7.15 4.06 22.48
N GLN A 94 -7.35 4.85 21.42
CA GLN A 94 -8.48 4.62 20.51
C GLN A 94 -8.38 3.29 19.75
N MET A 95 -7.18 2.91 19.29
CA MET A 95 -6.97 1.63 18.62
C MET A 95 -7.10 0.44 19.58
N MET A 96 -6.63 0.57 20.82
CA MET A 96 -6.80 -0.47 21.85
C MET A 96 -8.27 -0.65 22.23
N PHE A 97 -9.06 0.43 22.28
CA PHE A 97 -10.50 0.33 22.43
C PHE A 97 -11.14 -0.48 21.29
N LEU A 98 -10.79 -0.18 20.03
CA LEU A 98 -11.29 -0.92 18.86
C LEU A 98 -10.91 -2.40 18.94
N LEU A 99 -9.66 -2.68 19.29
CA LEU A 99 -9.18 -4.04 19.42
C LEU A 99 -9.92 -4.82 20.51
N LYS A 100 -10.20 -4.20 21.66
CA LYS A 100 -10.97 -4.83 22.74
C LYS A 100 -12.39 -5.19 22.30
N LYS A 101 -13.02 -4.36 21.46
CA LYS A 101 -14.37 -4.59 20.94
C LYS A 101 -14.38 -5.65 19.83
N SER A 102 -13.37 -5.68 18.98
CA SER A 102 -13.24 -6.65 17.89
C SER A 102 -11.88 -7.35 17.93
N PRO A 103 -11.67 -8.29 18.87
CA PRO A 103 -10.38 -8.93 19.09
C PRO A 103 -9.95 -9.85 17.95
N ASP A 104 -10.82 -10.13 16.98
CA ASP A 104 -10.51 -10.94 15.79
C ASP A 104 -10.22 -10.11 14.54
N ASN A 105 -10.41 -8.79 14.59
CA ASN A 105 -10.18 -7.92 13.44
C ASN A 105 -8.67 -7.67 13.23
N LEU A 106 -8.08 -8.37 12.27
CA LEU A 106 -6.65 -8.29 11.95
C LEU A 106 -6.21 -6.88 11.54
N LEU A 107 -7.08 -6.08 10.93
CA LEU A 107 -6.77 -4.69 10.57
C LEU A 107 -6.63 -3.81 11.83
N TRP A 108 -7.53 -3.98 12.81
CA TRP A 108 -7.46 -3.29 14.09
C TRP A 108 -6.25 -3.75 14.91
N GLN A 109 -5.94 -5.05 14.94
CA GLN A 109 -4.73 -5.56 15.58
C GLN A 109 -3.47 -4.90 15.01
N ARG A 110 -3.28 -4.93 13.69
CA ARG A 110 -2.10 -4.34 13.04
C ARG A 110 -2.03 -2.82 13.26
N SER A 111 -3.17 -2.13 13.23
CA SER A 111 -3.23 -0.69 13.49
C SER A 111 -2.91 -0.33 14.95
N ALA A 112 -3.35 -1.14 15.91
CA ALA A 112 -3.05 -0.98 17.33
C ALA A 112 -1.56 -1.18 17.61
N ILE A 113 -0.94 -2.20 17.03
CA ILE A 113 0.52 -2.45 17.15
C ILE A 113 1.31 -1.23 16.65
N GLY A 114 0.96 -0.71 15.46
CA GLY A 114 1.59 0.48 14.91
C GLY A 114 1.39 1.73 15.78
N ALA A 115 0.19 1.91 16.35
CA ALA A 115 -0.12 3.03 17.22
C ALA A 115 0.61 2.97 18.58
N LEU A 116 0.69 1.79 19.20
CA LEU A 116 1.46 1.56 20.44
C LEU A 116 2.95 1.83 20.22
N SER A 117 3.52 1.33 19.10
CA SER A 117 4.90 1.60 18.73
C SER A 117 5.16 3.10 18.54
N GLN A 118 4.25 3.81 17.85
CA GLN A 118 4.30 5.28 17.69
C GLN A 118 4.24 6.04 19.01
N ALA A 119 3.46 5.54 19.98
CA ALA A 119 3.37 6.11 21.32
C ALA A 119 4.60 5.81 22.19
N GLY A 120 5.57 5.03 21.70
CA GLY A 120 6.73 4.61 22.48
C GLY A 120 6.42 3.50 23.50
N ARG A 121 5.20 2.93 23.48
CA ARG A 121 4.75 1.82 24.34
C ARG A 121 5.22 0.48 23.77
N LYS A 122 6.54 0.33 23.69
CA LYS A 122 7.21 -0.76 22.97
C LYS A 122 6.84 -2.15 23.51
N ASP A 123 6.89 -2.34 24.82
CA ASP A 123 6.61 -3.64 25.45
C ASP A 123 5.18 -4.12 25.14
N GLU A 124 4.21 -3.20 25.14
CA GLU A 124 2.82 -3.51 24.76
C GLU A 124 2.68 -3.82 23.27
N ALA A 125 3.39 -3.06 22.41
CA ALA A 125 3.40 -3.30 20.97
C ALA A 125 4.01 -4.66 20.62
N GLU A 126 5.12 -5.03 21.27
CA GLU A 126 5.79 -6.32 21.11
C GLU A 126 4.90 -7.47 21.57
N ALA A 127 4.34 -7.41 22.78
CA ALA A 127 3.44 -8.44 23.29
C ALA A 127 2.20 -8.63 22.39
N LEU A 128 1.65 -7.55 21.84
CA LEU A 128 0.52 -7.62 20.92
C LEU A 128 0.93 -8.16 19.55
N PHE A 129 2.13 -7.82 19.05
CA PHE A 129 2.65 -8.34 17.78
C PHE A 129 2.93 -9.84 17.86
N GLU A 130 3.51 -10.33 18.96
CA GLU A 130 3.70 -11.77 19.19
C GLU A 130 2.37 -12.52 19.16
N GLN A 131 1.33 -12.00 19.82
CA GLN A 131 -0.02 -12.58 19.77
C GLN A 131 -0.63 -12.55 18.37
N TYR A 132 -0.45 -11.44 17.64
CA TYR A 132 -0.91 -11.28 16.26
C TYR A 132 -0.30 -12.31 15.32
N VAL A 133 1.02 -12.49 15.40
CA VAL A 133 1.78 -13.48 14.62
C VAL A 133 1.39 -14.89 15.01
N ALA A 134 1.37 -15.23 16.30
CA ALA A 134 1.01 -16.58 16.77
C ALA A 134 -0.40 -17.00 16.32
N LYS A 135 -1.37 -16.08 16.38
CA LYS A 135 -2.76 -16.34 15.95
C LYS A 135 -2.88 -16.57 14.45
N ARG A 136 -2.09 -15.86 13.62
CA ARG A 136 -2.04 -16.10 12.17
C ARG A 136 -1.29 -17.39 11.85
N GLY A 137 -0.15 -17.62 12.48
CA GLY A 137 0.62 -18.86 12.36
C GLY A 137 -0.21 -20.10 12.73
N ALA A 138 -1.06 -20.05 13.75
CA ALA A 138 -1.92 -21.17 14.12
C ALA A 138 -2.96 -21.57 13.06
N ARG A 139 -3.25 -20.70 12.07
CA ARG A 139 -4.18 -20.99 10.97
C ARG A 139 -3.50 -21.57 9.73
N LEU A 140 -2.19 -21.39 9.63
CA LEU A 140 -1.37 -21.92 8.54
C LEU A 140 -1.16 -23.43 8.73
N PRO A 141 -1.16 -24.22 7.65
CA PRO A 141 -0.68 -25.60 7.69
C PRO A 141 0.76 -25.72 8.20
N GLU A 142 1.20 -26.96 8.41
CA GLU A 142 2.52 -27.22 8.98
C GLU A 142 3.62 -26.94 7.95
N THR A 143 3.39 -27.31 6.70
CA THR A 143 4.35 -27.14 5.60
C THR A 143 3.82 -26.20 4.52
N PHE A 144 4.74 -25.57 3.80
CA PHE A 144 4.40 -24.66 2.71
C PHE A 144 3.68 -25.37 1.54
N PRO A 145 4.07 -26.60 1.12
CA PRO A 145 3.32 -27.35 0.12
C PRO A 145 1.86 -27.65 0.52
N GLU A 146 1.60 -27.98 1.79
CA GLU A 146 0.23 -28.15 2.28
C GLU A 146 -0.56 -26.84 2.27
N ALA A 147 0.11 -25.73 2.63
CA ALA A 147 -0.48 -24.40 2.55
C ALA A 147 -0.83 -24.02 1.12
N LEU A 148 0.03 -24.33 0.15
CA LEU A 148 -0.21 -24.13 -1.27
C LEU A 148 -1.40 -24.98 -1.76
N ALA A 149 -1.43 -26.27 -1.45
CA ALA A 149 -2.52 -27.16 -1.83
C ALA A 149 -3.87 -26.68 -1.28
N ARG A 150 -3.92 -26.32 0.01
CA ARG A 150 -5.13 -25.77 0.66
C ARG A 150 -5.57 -24.43 0.04
N MET A 151 -4.61 -23.58 -0.33
CA MET A 151 -4.89 -22.31 -0.99
C MET A 151 -5.53 -22.54 -2.37
N GLU A 152 -5.05 -23.52 -3.14
CA GLU A 152 -5.58 -23.86 -4.47
C GLU A 152 -7.02 -24.37 -4.45
N GLU A 153 -7.44 -25.05 -3.38
CA GLU A 153 -8.84 -25.46 -3.15
C GLU A 153 -9.77 -24.26 -2.87
N GLN A 154 -9.21 -23.12 -2.44
CA GLN A 154 -9.94 -21.95 -1.97
C GLN A 154 -9.93 -20.78 -2.95
N LEU A 155 -9.43 -20.95 -4.17
CA LEU A 155 -9.30 -19.89 -5.17
C LEU A 155 -10.60 -19.12 -5.39
N ASP A 156 -11.75 -19.81 -5.47
CA ASP A 156 -13.05 -19.18 -5.74
C ASP A 156 -13.53 -18.27 -4.59
N THR A 157 -12.92 -18.37 -3.41
CA THR A 157 -13.21 -17.53 -2.24
C THR A 157 -12.26 -16.35 -2.07
N ALA A 158 -11.33 -16.14 -3.02
CA ALA A 158 -10.36 -15.06 -2.99
C ALA A 158 -11.08 -13.70 -2.80
N PRO A 159 -10.70 -12.89 -1.78
CA PRO A 159 -11.42 -11.67 -1.41
C PRO A 159 -11.05 -10.49 -2.33
N ILE A 160 -11.30 -10.64 -3.64
CA ILE A 160 -10.99 -9.65 -4.67
C ILE A 160 -12.28 -8.94 -5.09
N PRO A 161 -12.40 -7.62 -4.89
CA PRO A 161 -13.51 -6.84 -5.44
C PRO A 161 -13.63 -7.01 -6.95
N GLN A 162 -14.86 -7.26 -7.44
CA GLN A 162 -15.13 -7.50 -8.87
C GLN A 162 -14.61 -6.38 -9.77
N ALA A 163 -14.75 -5.12 -9.35
CA ALA A 163 -14.24 -3.97 -10.10
C ALA A 163 -12.74 -4.03 -10.40
N ARG A 164 -11.93 -4.66 -9.52
CA ARG A 164 -10.49 -4.85 -9.78
C ARG A 164 -10.23 -5.89 -10.85
N LEU A 165 -11.00 -6.98 -10.85
CA LEU A 165 -10.95 -8.00 -11.90
C LEU A 165 -11.37 -7.40 -13.24
N ASP A 166 -12.47 -6.63 -13.26
CA ASP A 166 -12.97 -5.98 -14.46
C ASP A 166 -11.95 -4.99 -15.05
N TRP A 167 -11.37 -4.13 -14.21
CA TRP A 167 -10.36 -3.17 -14.65
C TRP A 167 -9.11 -3.86 -15.17
N ALA A 168 -8.58 -4.85 -14.45
CA ALA A 168 -7.42 -5.61 -14.91
C ALA A 168 -7.71 -6.41 -16.19
N TRP A 169 -8.90 -7.00 -16.32
CA TRP A 169 -9.33 -7.70 -17.52
C TRP A 169 -9.37 -6.77 -18.74
N SER A 170 -9.75 -5.50 -18.56
CA SER A 170 -9.74 -4.50 -19.64
C SER A 170 -8.33 -4.19 -20.17
N MET A 171 -7.30 -4.41 -19.36
CA MET A 171 -5.90 -4.11 -19.68
C MET A 171 -5.12 -5.30 -20.27
N ARG A 172 -5.67 -6.51 -20.24
CA ARG A 172 -4.97 -7.74 -20.64
C ARG A 172 -4.41 -7.67 -22.07
N GLY A 173 -3.20 -8.18 -22.25
CA GLY A 173 -2.56 -8.30 -23.56
C GLY A 173 -3.04 -9.52 -24.35
N ASP A 174 -3.25 -10.65 -23.68
CA ASP A 174 -3.81 -11.86 -24.31
C ASP A 174 -5.34 -11.75 -24.40
N THR A 175 -5.83 -11.49 -25.61
CA THR A 175 -7.27 -11.40 -25.89
C THR A 175 -7.91 -12.75 -26.24
N SER A 176 -7.12 -13.82 -26.35
CA SER A 176 -7.59 -15.16 -26.72
C SER A 176 -8.00 -16.02 -25.53
N ILE A 177 -7.42 -15.76 -24.34
CA ILE A 177 -7.77 -16.45 -23.10
C ILE A 177 -9.23 -16.20 -22.71
N ASP A 178 -9.91 -17.24 -22.26
CA ASP A 178 -11.25 -17.09 -21.69
C ASP A 178 -11.19 -16.45 -20.29
N ARG A 179 -12.27 -15.75 -19.95
CA ARG A 179 -12.32 -14.98 -18.70
C ARG A 179 -12.26 -15.84 -17.45
N ALA A 180 -12.85 -17.04 -17.47
CA ALA A 180 -12.88 -17.90 -16.29
C ALA A 180 -11.47 -18.42 -15.96
N THR A 181 -10.72 -18.87 -16.97
CA THR A 181 -9.33 -19.30 -16.83
C THR A 181 -8.44 -18.15 -16.37
N TRP A 182 -8.62 -16.96 -16.95
CA TRP A 182 -7.87 -15.77 -16.55
C TRP A 182 -8.13 -15.38 -15.10
N GLU A 183 -9.39 -15.32 -14.67
CA GLU A 183 -9.74 -14.94 -13.30
C GLU A 183 -9.24 -15.99 -12.29
N ARG A 184 -9.29 -17.29 -12.63
CA ARG A 184 -8.73 -18.35 -11.77
C ARG A 184 -7.22 -18.14 -11.54
N ARG A 185 -6.46 -17.83 -12.58
CA ARG A 185 -5.02 -17.51 -12.47
C ARG A 185 -4.76 -16.21 -11.69
N ALA A 186 -5.59 -15.20 -11.88
CA ALA A 186 -5.51 -13.94 -11.15
C ALA A 186 -5.75 -14.15 -9.64
N ARG A 187 -6.74 -14.98 -9.29
CA ARG A 187 -7.02 -15.38 -7.91
C ARG A 187 -5.86 -16.15 -7.30
N TRP A 188 -5.25 -17.06 -8.06
CA TRP A 188 -4.04 -17.77 -7.62
C TRP A 188 -2.91 -16.80 -7.29
N GLY A 189 -2.58 -15.88 -8.21
CA GLY A 189 -1.53 -14.86 -8.00
C GLY A 189 -1.79 -13.95 -6.80
N HIS A 190 -3.05 -13.57 -6.58
CA HIS A 190 -3.46 -12.81 -5.40
C HIS A 190 -3.24 -13.61 -4.11
N MET A 191 -3.68 -14.86 -4.06
CA MET A 191 -3.63 -15.67 -2.84
C MET A 191 -2.21 -16.10 -2.49
N ILE A 192 -1.38 -16.44 -3.48
CA ILE A 192 0.01 -16.86 -3.21
C ILE A 192 0.85 -15.71 -2.64
N ASP A 193 0.66 -14.46 -3.09
CA ASP A 193 1.33 -13.30 -2.50
C ASP A 193 0.96 -13.10 -1.01
N HIS A 194 -0.30 -13.34 -0.65
CA HIS A 194 -0.74 -13.28 0.76
C HIS A 194 -0.24 -14.47 1.57
N LEU A 195 -0.20 -15.66 0.99
CA LEU A 195 0.39 -16.83 1.64
C LEU A 195 1.88 -16.62 1.90
N LEU A 196 2.63 -16.10 0.91
CA LEU A 196 4.04 -15.75 1.07
C LEU A 196 4.23 -14.73 2.21
N PHE A 197 3.37 -13.71 2.27
CA PHE A 197 3.39 -12.74 3.37
C PHE A 197 3.12 -13.38 4.74
N ASP A 198 2.07 -14.20 4.85
CA ASP A 198 1.74 -14.91 6.08
C ASP A 198 2.87 -15.86 6.51
N TRP A 199 3.48 -16.57 5.54
CA TRP A 199 4.60 -17.48 5.79
C TRP A 199 5.83 -16.73 6.31
N LEU A 200 6.20 -15.62 5.66
CA LEU A 200 7.34 -14.78 6.07
C LEU A 200 7.19 -14.20 7.47
N GLU A 201 5.98 -13.79 7.85
CA GLU A 201 5.75 -13.14 9.14
C GLU A 201 5.46 -14.16 10.27
N CYS A 202 4.98 -15.38 9.94
CA CYS A 202 4.49 -16.35 10.94
C CYS A 202 5.21 -17.71 10.98
N ARG A 203 6.10 -17.99 10.02
CA ARG A 203 6.88 -19.25 9.88
C ARG A 203 8.33 -18.93 9.55
N GLU A 204 8.92 -18.02 10.31
CA GLU A 204 10.30 -17.58 10.09
C GLU A 204 11.29 -18.76 10.16
N GLU A 205 11.03 -19.74 11.02
CA GLU A 205 11.82 -20.95 11.19
C GLU A 205 11.76 -21.93 10.01
N ARG A 206 10.87 -21.70 9.04
CA ARG A 206 10.64 -22.52 7.84
C ARG A 206 10.54 -21.66 6.58
N VAL A 207 11.13 -20.48 6.59
CA VAL A 207 11.05 -19.52 5.47
C VAL A 207 11.68 -20.08 4.18
N GLU A 208 12.65 -20.98 4.32
CA GLU A 208 13.33 -21.67 3.23
C GLU A 208 12.39 -22.52 2.37
N GLU A 209 11.27 -23.00 2.93
CA GLU A 209 10.26 -23.75 2.14
C GLU A 209 9.63 -22.86 1.06
N ALA A 210 9.41 -21.58 1.36
CA ALA A 210 8.90 -20.61 0.40
C ALA A 210 9.99 -20.15 -0.59
N MET A 211 11.27 -20.24 -0.21
CA MET A 211 12.40 -19.86 -1.08
C MET A 211 12.52 -20.76 -2.31
N ALA A 212 11.97 -21.98 -2.28
CA ALA A 212 11.93 -22.86 -3.45
C ALA A 212 11.18 -22.24 -4.65
N MET A 213 10.32 -21.23 -4.40
CA MET A 213 9.61 -20.48 -5.45
C MET A 213 10.47 -19.39 -6.10
N LEU A 214 11.64 -19.06 -5.55
CA LEU A 214 12.53 -18.06 -6.13
C LEU A 214 13.26 -18.65 -7.35
N GLY A 215 13.21 -17.95 -8.48
CA GLY A 215 13.93 -18.33 -9.70
C GLY A 215 15.41 -17.94 -9.64
N GLU A 216 16.07 -17.89 -10.80
CA GLU A 216 17.47 -17.48 -10.91
C GLU A 216 17.69 -16.02 -10.47
N LEU A 217 18.31 -15.85 -9.29
CA LEU A 217 18.49 -14.54 -8.67
C LEU A 217 19.71 -13.76 -9.21
N ASP A 218 20.64 -14.43 -9.90
CA ASP A 218 21.88 -13.87 -10.47
C ASP A 218 21.62 -12.73 -11.49
N THR A 219 20.42 -12.67 -12.05
CA THR A 219 20.02 -11.62 -12.98
C THR A 219 19.97 -10.25 -12.30
N GLY A 220 19.48 -10.18 -11.06
CA GLY A 220 19.43 -8.96 -10.27
C GLY A 220 20.82 -8.48 -9.89
N GLU A 221 21.70 -9.37 -9.44
CA GLU A 221 23.08 -9.04 -9.08
C GLU A 221 23.84 -8.43 -10.27
N ARG A 222 23.79 -9.08 -11.43
CA ARG A 222 24.41 -8.59 -12.66
C ARG A 222 23.86 -7.22 -13.10
N PHE A 223 22.57 -6.97 -12.88
CA PHE A 223 21.95 -5.69 -13.21
C PHE A 223 22.39 -4.56 -12.26
N PHE A 224 22.40 -4.81 -10.95
CA PHE A 224 22.71 -3.78 -9.95
C PHE A 224 24.21 -3.56 -9.74
N ALA A 225 25.06 -4.55 -9.98
CA ALA A 225 26.51 -4.46 -9.82
C ALA A 225 27.13 -3.20 -10.48
N PRO A 226 26.87 -2.89 -11.77
CA PRO A 226 27.42 -1.68 -12.38
C PRO A 226 26.82 -0.37 -11.81
N LEU A 227 25.57 -0.40 -11.33
CA LEU A 227 24.91 0.78 -10.74
C LEU A 227 25.49 1.12 -9.36
N LEU A 228 25.81 0.08 -8.58
CA LEU A 228 26.38 0.19 -7.23
C LEU A 228 27.88 0.45 -7.24
N ALA A 229 28.58 0.18 -8.34
CA ALA A 229 30.03 0.40 -8.47
C ALA A 229 30.47 1.86 -8.21
N ALA A 230 29.57 2.84 -8.42
CA ALA A 230 29.83 4.25 -8.13
C ALA A 230 29.80 4.59 -6.63
N GLY A 231 29.44 3.64 -5.75
CA GLY A 231 29.32 3.83 -4.30
C GLY A 231 28.13 4.70 -3.88
N ARG A 232 27.20 4.98 -4.81
CA ARG A 232 25.96 5.72 -4.56
C ARG A 232 24.77 4.77 -4.68
N GLY A 233 23.75 4.97 -3.86
CA GLY A 233 22.56 4.12 -3.88
C GLY A 233 21.74 4.26 -5.18
N VAL A 234 20.76 3.38 -5.33
CA VAL A 234 19.85 3.33 -6.49
C VAL A 234 18.43 3.50 -6.00
N VAL A 235 17.61 4.30 -6.68
CA VAL A 235 16.18 4.38 -6.39
C VAL A 235 15.44 3.32 -7.21
N VAL A 236 14.80 2.37 -6.55
CA VAL A 236 13.96 1.37 -7.20
C VAL A 236 12.50 1.72 -6.95
N ALA A 237 11.74 1.89 -8.02
CA ALA A 237 10.32 2.18 -7.97
C ALA A 237 9.51 0.96 -8.38
N THR A 238 8.52 0.61 -7.57
CA THR A 238 7.62 -0.51 -7.79
C THR A 238 6.17 -0.12 -7.52
N ALA A 239 5.26 -1.09 -7.66
CA ALA A 239 3.84 -0.98 -7.34
C ALA A 239 3.41 -2.20 -6.50
N HIS A 240 2.20 -2.18 -5.95
CA HIS A 240 1.57 -3.36 -5.36
C HIS A 240 1.10 -4.33 -6.46
N VAL A 241 2.06 -4.98 -7.13
CA VAL A 241 1.87 -5.93 -8.24
C VAL A 241 2.78 -7.15 -8.04
N GLY A 242 2.45 -8.24 -8.72
CA GLY A 242 3.23 -9.46 -8.71
C GLY A 242 3.30 -10.16 -7.34
N PRO A 243 4.19 -11.15 -7.20
CA PRO A 243 4.57 -11.73 -5.92
C PRO A 243 5.52 -10.76 -5.18
N MET A 244 4.96 -9.63 -4.74
CA MET A 244 5.66 -8.50 -4.10
C MET A 244 6.54 -8.95 -2.93
N TYR A 245 6.04 -9.86 -2.09
CA TYR A 245 6.78 -10.31 -0.92
C TYR A 245 7.88 -11.33 -1.23
N ALA A 246 7.72 -12.16 -2.26
CA ALA A 246 8.85 -12.96 -2.74
C ALA A 246 9.94 -12.09 -3.38
N GLY A 247 9.52 -11.02 -4.06
CA GLY A 247 10.44 -10.02 -4.60
C GLY A 247 11.32 -9.34 -3.55
N LEU A 248 10.74 -9.05 -2.38
CA LEU A 248 11.46 -8.57 -1.21
C LEU A 248 12.51 -9.59 -0.73
N MET A 249 12.12 -10.86 -0.58
CA MET A 249 13.02 -11.93 -0.11
C MET A 249 14.23 -12.09 -1.04
N ALA A 250 13.98 -12.06 -2.34
CA ALA A 250 14.97 -12.35 -3.36
C ALA A 250 16.16 -11.39 -3.33
N LEU A 251 15.93 -10.09 -3.22
CA LEU A 251 17.01 -9.10 -3.20
C LEU A 251 17.87 -9.22 -1.93
N GLU A 252 17.27 -9.58 -0.80
CA GLU A 252 18.01 -9.78 0.45
C GLU A 252 18.89 -11.04 0.39
N LEU A 253 18.39 -12.12 -0.20
CA LEU A 253 19.10 -13.41 -0.29
C LEU A 253 20.32 -13.37 -1.21
N VAL A 254 20.29 -12.57 -2.28
CA VAL A 254 21.46 -12.37 -3.15
C VAL A 254 22.51 -11.43 -2.54
N GLY A 255 22.30 -10.92 -1.33
CA GLY A 255 23.24 -10.01 -0.68
C GLY A 255 23.32 -8.63 -1.34
N ILE A 256 22.32 -8.24 -2.14
CA ILE A 256 22.23 -6.86 -2.62
C ILE A 256 21.86 -5.99 -1.41
N PRO A 257 22.66 -4.97 -1.05
CA PRO A 257 22.37 -4.12 0.08
C PRO A 257 21.10 -3.31 -0.23
N SER A 258 19.97 -3.75 0.33
CA SER A 258 18.65 -3.21 0.01
C SER A 258 17.94 -2.59 1.22
N ARG A 259 17.09 -1.59 0.96
CA ARG A 259 16.16 -1.02 1.95
C ARG A 259 14.78 -0.83 1.33
N TRP A 260 13.76 -1.27 2.04
CA TRP A 260 12.39 -1.33 1.52
C TRP A 260 11.42 -0.56 2.40
N LEU A 261 10.52 0.22 1.80
CA LEU A 261 9.40 0.79 2.54
C LEU A 261 8.34 -0.28 2.76
N ALA A 262 7.96 -0.50 4.02
CA ALA A 262 6.92 -1.46 4.36
C ALA A 262 5.96 -0.91 5.42
N SER A 263 4.73 -1.42 5.41
CA SER A 263 3.75 -1.21 6.50
C SER A 263 3.96 -2.21 7.65
N ALA A 264 5.19 -2.71 7.81
CA ALA A 264 5.60 -3.54 8.94
C ALA A 264 6.04 -2.62 10.10
N PRO A 265 5.56 -2.85 11.33
CA PRO A 265 6.01 -2.06 12.47
C PRO A 265 7.49 -2.31 12.76
N SER A 266 8.21 -1.29 13.24
CA SER A 266 9.65 -1.36 13.55
C SER A 266 9.97 -2.33 14.70
N ILE A 267 8.96 -2.78 15.46
CA ILE A 267 9.11 -3.80 16.50
C ILE A 267 9.20 -5.23 15.95
N ALA A 268 8.97 -5.43 14.64
CA ALA A 268 9.09 -6.74 14.04
C ALA A 268 10.55 -7.20 14.13
N ARG A 269 10.79 -8.40 14.67
CA ARG A 269 12.14 -8.95 14.90
C ARG A 269 12.57 -9.96 13.84
N SER A 270 11.87 -9.99 12.69
CA SER A 270 12.22 -10.93 11.62
C SER A 270 13.60 -10.61 11.04
N SER A 271 14.26 -11.63 10.51
CA SER A 271 15.51 -11.55 9.74
C SER A 271 15.49 -10.48 8.64
N TYR A 272 14.32 -10.18 8.07
CA TYR A 272 14.14 -9.14 7.06
C TYR A 272 13.87 -7.74 7.63
N ALA A 273 13.60 -7.60 8.94
CA ALA A 273 13.20 -6.32 9.54
C ALA A 273 14.29 -5.25 9.41
N GLU A 274 15.57 -5.63 9.42
CA GLU A 274 16.69 -4.68 9.24
C GLU A 274 16.70 -4.04 7.84
N ALA A 275 16.15 -4.72 6.84
CA ALA A 275 15.98 -4.21 5.50
C ALA A 275 14.77 -3.27 5.37
N LEU A 276 13.90 -3.18 6.39
CA LEU A 276 12.67 -2.41 6.30
C LEU A 276 12.80 -0.99 6.88
N ILE A 277 12.26 -0.04 6.15
CA ILE A 277 11.93 1.32 6.61
C ILE A 277 10.42 1.32 6.88
N SER A 278 10.05 1.33 8.17
CA SER A 278 8.64 1.25 8.56
C SER A 278 7.88 2.52 8.20
N THR A 279 6.71 2.35 7.59
CA THR A 279 5.69 3.40 7.41
C THR A 279 4.53 3.24 8.39
N ALA A 280 4.52 2.16 9.18
CA ALA A 280 3.49 1.88 10.18
C ALA A 280 3.66 2.80 11.39
N ASP A 281 4.89 2.87 11.91
CA ASP A 281 5.19 3.56 13.17
C ASP A 281 6.14 4.77 13.06
N GLN A 282 6.59 5.13 11.86
CA GLN A 282 7.39 6.34 11.63
C GLN A 282 6.57 7.48 11.03
N THR A 283 6.96 8.72 11.34
CA THR A 283 6.46 9.91 10.64
C THR A 283 7.00 9.98 9.21
N GLU A 284 6.31 10.71 8.34
CA GLU A 284 6.77 10.94 6.97
C GLU A 284 8.18 11.56 6.91
N ALA A 285 8.50 12.45 7.86
CA ALA A 285 9.83 13.05 7.97
C ALA A 285 10.91 12.02 8.36
N GLN A 286 10.60 11.11 9.28
CA GLN A 286 11.51 10.02 9.66
C GLN A 286 11.73 9.04 8.50
N VAL A 287 10.67 8.65 7.80
CA VAL A 287 10.75 7.79 6.60
C VAL A 287 11.62 8.45 5.53
N ALA A 288 11.38 9.73 5.21
CA ALA A 288 12.18 10.45 4.23
C ALA A 288 13.66 10.54 4.64
N LYS A 289 13.95 10.76 5.93
CA LYS A 289 15.32 10.77 6.46
C LYS A 289 16.00 9.40 6.33
N ALA A 290 15.27 8.30 6.61
CA ALA A 290 15.78 6.95 6.45
C ALA A 290 16.08 6.62 4.97
N CYS A 291 15.21 7.03 4.05
CA CYS A 291 15.40 6.89 2.60
C CYS A 291 16.69 7.59 2.13
N MET A 292 16.87 8.86 2.50
CA MET A 292 18.08 9.62 2.15
C MET A 292 19.35 8.98 2.73
N ARG A 293 19.28 8.46 3.97
CA ARG A 293 20.40 7.74 4.57
C ARG A 293 20.74 6.48 3.78
N ALA A 294 19.75 5.67 3.41
CA ALA A 294 19.96 4.46 2.62
C ALA A 294 20.67 4.76 1.30
N ILE A 295 20.20 5.76 0.54
CA ILE A 295 20.84 6.17 -0.73
C ILE A 295 22.29 6.63 -0.52
N ASN A 296 22.55 7.44 0.51
CA ASN A 296 23.91 7.91 0.81
C ASN A 296 24.85 6.80 1.27
N SER A 297 24.31 5.72 1.83
CA SER A 297 25.06 4.53 2.24
C SER A 297 25.20 3.48 1.13
N GLY A 298 24.83 3.81 -0.12
CA GLY A 298 25.00 2.90 -1.26
C GLY A 298 23.92 1.83 -1.39
N PHE A 299 22.79 1.95 -0.68
CA PHE A 299 21.73 0.94 -0.75
C PHE A 299 20.86 1.08 -2.00
N VAL A 300 20.32 -0.05 -2.45
CA VAL A 300 19.16 -0.11 -3.33
C VAL A 300 17.92 0.21 -2.49
N LEU A 301 17.32 1.39 -2.71
CA LEU A 301 16.13 1.83 -2.00
C LEU A 301 14.86 1.51 -2.80
N CYS A 302 14.11 0.51 -2.36
CA CYS A 302 12.89 0.05 -3.00
C CYS A 302 11.65 0.75 -2.42
N LEU A 303 10.86 1.37 -3.32
CA LEU A 303 9.71 2.21 -3.01
C LEU A 303 8.49 1.74 -3.81
N ALA A 304 7.48 1.22 -3.13
CA ALA A 304 6.14 1.08 -3.72
C ALA A 304 5.50 2.48 -3.79
N ILE A 305 5.61 3.14 -4.95
CA ILE A 305 5.23 4.55 -5.07
C ILE A 305 3.71 4.79 -5.04
N ASP A 306 2.94 3.71 -5.18
CA ASP A 306 1.48 3.65 -5.04
C ASP A 306 1.03 3.36 -3.59
N GLY A 307 1.97 3.10 -2.69
CA GLY A 307 1.71 2.54 -1.36
C GLY A 307 1.33 3.52 -0.26
N ALA A 308 1.31 4.82 -0.52
CA ALA A 308 1.19 5.84 0.51
C ALA A 308 -0.05 5.61 1.42
N ALA A 309 0.19 5.42 2.72
CA ALA A 309 -0.85 5.15 3.72
C ALA A 309 -1.57 6.43 4.20
N ASN A 310 -1.10 7.59 3.77
CA ASN A 310 -1.72 8.88 4.05
C ASN A 310 -3.10 8.99 3.37
N PRO A 311 -4.19 9.35 4.08
CA PRO A 311 -5.49 9.51 3.45
C PRO A 311 -5.53 10.63 2.41
N ALA A 312 -4.63 11.61 2.54
CA ALA A 312 -4.42 12.72 1.62
C ALA A 312 -3.26 12.45 0.64
N ALA A 313 -2.83 11.19 0.49
CA ALA A 313 -1.82 10.84 -0.49
C ALA A 313 -2.22 11.33 -1.89
N PRO A 314 -1.27 11.88 -2.67
CA PRO A 314 -1.59 12.37 -4.00
C PRO A 314 -2.13 11.24 -4.89
N ARG A 315 -3.00 11.64 -5.81
CA ARG A 315 -3.60 10.73 -6.79
C ARG A 315 -3.37 11.27 -8.18
N THR A 316 -3.38 10.36 -9.14
CA THR A 316 -3.31 10.65 -10.57
C THR A 316 -4.24 9.71 -11.31
N THR A 317 -4.56 10.03 -12.56
CA THR A 317 -5.29 9.13 -13.43
C THR A 317 -4.33 8.14 -14.10
N PHE A 318 -4.72 6.87 -14.12
CA PHE A 318 -4.01 5.81 -14.82
C PHE A 318 -5.04 4.80 -15.35
N GLU A 319 -5.04 4.55 -16.66
CA GLU A 319 -5.96 3.62 -17.34
C GLU A 319 -7.44 3.82 -16.92
N GLY A 320 -7.88 5.08 -16.90
CA GLY A 320 -9.26 5.45 -16.57
C GLY A 320 -9.64 5.37 -15.08
N GLN A 321 -8.69 5.07 -14.19
CA GLN A 321 -8.92 5.01 -12.74
C GLN A 321 -8.10 6.07 -11.99
N ASP A 322 -8.61 6.48 -10.83
CA ASP A 322 -7.89 7.28 -9.85
C ASP A 322 -6.96 6.37 -9.03
N VAL A 323 -5.65 6.50 -9.19
CA VAL A 323 -4.66 5.69 -8.46
C VAL A 323 -3.82 6.55 -7.53
N THR A 324 -3.36 5.96 -6.42
CA THR A 324 -2.40 6.63 -5.53
C THR A 324 -1.05 6.72 -6.24
N TYR A 325 -0.40 7.88 -6.18
CA TYR A 325 0.94 8.08 -6.74
C TYR A 325 1.74 9.04 -5.88
N SER A 326 2.94 8.66 -5.49
CA SER A 326 3.90 9.51 -4.81
C SER A 326 5.06 9.87 -5.73
N GLY A 327 5.26 11.17 -5.97
CA GLY A 327 6.43 11.68 -6.69
C GLY A 327 7.74 11.56 -5.91
N PHE A 328 7.72 11.09 -4.66
CA PHE A 328 8.89 11.06 -3.78
C PHE A 328 10.10 10.36 -4.41
N ALA A 329 9.91 9.22 -5.07
CA ALA A 329 10.98 8.45 -5.71
C ALA A 329 11.69 9.26 -6.81
N ALA A 330 10.92 9.89 -7.70
CA ALA A 330 11.46 10.73 -8.77
C ALA A 330 12.23 11.93 -8.20
N HIS A 331 11.63 12.66 -7.26
CA HIS A 331 12.28 13.82 -6.64
C HIS A 331 13.55 13.43 -5.87
N LEU A 332 13.56 12.25 -5.22
CA LEU A 332 14.74 11.74 -4.55
C LEU A 332 15.84 11.39 -5.55
N ALA A 333 15.51 10.70 -6.64
CA ALA A 333 16.46 10.34 -7.69
C ALA A 333 17.09 11.58 -8.34
N HIS A 334 16.28 12.60 -8.65
CA HIS A 334 16.74 13.88 -9.19
C HIS A 334 17.64 14.63 -8.21
N ARG A 335 17.14 14.86 -6.98
CA ARG A 335 17.85 15.62 -5.94
C ARG A 335 19.19 14.97 -5.59
N MET A 336 19.24 13.65 -5.55
CA MET A 336 20.46 12.92 -5.26
C MET A 336 21.30 12.72 -6.53
N GLY A 337 20.77 12.84 -7.74
CA GLY A 337 21.52 12.53 -8.96
C GLY A 337 21.97 11.07 -8.98
N VAL A 338 21.06 10.15 -8.65
CA VAL A 338 21.29 8.70 -8.61
C VAL A 338 20.44 8.01 -9.68
N PRO A 339 20.87 6.85 -10.20
CA PRO A 339 20.06 6.06 -11.10
C PRO A 339 18.72 5.67 -10.46
N SER A 340 17.70 5.54 -11.30
CA SER A 340 16.41 4.99 -10.89
C SER A 340 15.96 3.86 -11.81
N VAL A 341 15.26 2.88 -11.24
CA VAL A 341 14.93 1.61 -11.88
C VAL A 341 13.47 1.29 -11.61
N PHE A 342 12.75 0.89 -12.64
CA PHE A 342 11.45 0.23 -12.52
C PHE A 342 11.66 -1.22 -12.13
N TYR A 343 10.93 -1.66 -11.11
CA TYR A 343 10.95 -3.02 -10.61
C TYR A 343 9.54 -3.57 -10.51
N ALA A 344 9.31 -4.74 -11.11
CA ALA A 344 8.10 -5.52 -10.89
C ALA A 344 8.45 -7.01 -10.74
N PRO A 345 8.14 -7.65 -9.61
CA PRO A 345 8.26 -9.09 -9.49
C PRO A 345 7.17 -9.75 -10.33
N ARG A 346 7.48 -10.91 -10.92
CA ARG A 346 6.54 -11.67 -11.76
C ARG A 346 6.79 -13.17 -11.64
N TRP A 347 5.73 -13.95 -11.78
CA TRP A 347 5.81 -15.37 -12.05
C TRP A 347 6.23 -15.62 -13.49
N GLU A 348 7.23 -16.47 -13.66
CA GLU A 348 7.73 -16.96 -14.93
C GLU A 348 8.09 -18.44 -14.75
N ASN A 349 7.45 -19.32 -15.52
CA ASN A 349 7.68 -20.78 -15.47
C ASN A 349 7.58 -21.40 -14.06
N GLY A 350 6.65 -20.91 -13.23
CA GLY A 350 6.42 -21.41 -11.87
C GLY A 350 7.40 -20.89 -10.82
N GLN A 351 8.33 -20.01 -11.20
CA GLN A 351 9.28 -19.37 -10.30
C GLN A 351 9.13 -17.85 -10.34
N VAL A 352 9.64 -17.18 -9.32
CA VAL A 352 9.67 -15.72 -9.24
C VAL A 352 10.86 -15.19 -10.04
N ALA A 353 10.55 -14.36 -11.02
CA ALA A 353 11.47 -13.55 -11.80
C ALA A 353 11.17 -12.05 -11.57
N TYR A 354 11.96 -11.18 -12.21
CA TYR A 354 11.84 -9.73 -12.06
C TYR A 354 11.93 -9.03 -13.40
N THR A 355 11.14 -7.97 -13.55
CA THR A 355 11.35 -6.94 -14.58
C THR A 355 12.19 -5.84 -13.95
N LEU A 356 13.36 -5.58 -14.53
CA LEU A 356 14.28 -4.52 -14.13
C LEU A 356 14.56 -3.64 -15.34
N GLU A 357 14.13 -2.38 -15.29
CA GLU A 357 14.32 -1.45 -16.39
C GLU A 357 14.76 -0.07 -15.89
N MET A 358 15.74 0.53 -16.57
CA MET A 358 16.17 1.88 -16.22
C MET A 358 15.04 2.88 -16.46
N LEU A 359 14.73 3.67 -15.43
CA LEU A 359 13.87 4.84 -15.58
C LEU A 359 14.70 6.03 -16.07
N PRO A 360 14.06 7.05 -16.66
CA PRO A 360 14.79 8.12 -17.31
C PRO A 360 15.73 8.84 -16.34
N ALA A 361 16.98 9.06 -16.78
CA ALA A 361 17.95 9.88 -16.07
C ALA A 361 17.60 11.37 -16.22
N ALA A 362 17.97 12.18 -15.22
CA ALA A 362 17.79 13.63 -15.29
C ALA A 362 18.69 14.24 -16.37
N ASN A 363 18.14 15.12 -17.20
CA ASN A 363 18.94 15.86 -18.17
C ASN A 363 19.75 16.96 -17.46
N PRO A 364 20.92 17.37 -17.98
CA PRO A 364 21.68 18.47 -17.42
C PRO A 364 20.81 19.75 -17.32
N GLY A 365 20.66 20.28 -16.11
CA GLY A 365 19.86 21.48 -15.85
C GLY A 365 18.33 21.28 -15.91
N GLU A 366 17.84 20.04 -15.94
CA GLU A 366 16.40 19.76 -15.91
C GLU A 366 15.79 20.13 -14.54
N GLU A 367 14.71 20.90 -14.57
CA GLU A 367 13.93 21.22 -13.37
C GLU A 367 13.28 19.97 -12.77
N ALA A 368 13.18 19.93 -11.44
CA ALA A 368 12.71 18.75 -10.71
C ALA A 368 11.29 18.31 -11.13
N ASP A 369 10.38 19.26 -11.36
CA ASP A 369 8.99 18.97 -11.75
C ASP A 369 8.92 18.40 -13.19
N ALA A 370 9.72 18.95 -14.10
CA ALA A 370 9.81 18.47 -15.49
C ALA A 370 10.37 17.04 -15.54
N TYR A 371 11.42 16.79 -14.75
CA TYR A 371 11.96 15.45 -14.56
C TYR A 371 10.90 14.49 -13.99
N ALA A 372 10.20 14.90 -12.93
CA ALA A 372 9.20 14.05 -12.26
C ALA A 372 8.04 13.67 -13.19
N GLN A 373 7.58 14.57 -14.07
CA GLN A 373 6.55 14.27 -15.06
C GLN A 373 7.02 13.25 -16.11
N ARG A 374 8.23 13.44 -16.66
CA ARG A 374 8.81 12.52 -17.64
C ARG A 374 9.07 11.14 -17.03
N TRP A 375 9.55 11.11 -15.79
CA TRP A 375 9.76 9.91 -15.00
C TRP A 375 8.43 9.19 -14.73
N GLN A 376 7.39 9.93 -14.33
CA GLN A 376 6.06 9.38 -14.05
C GLN A 376 5.47 8.70 -15.29
N LYS A 377 5.59 9.34 -16.45
CA LYS A 377 5.14 8.77 -17.72
C LYS A 377 5.83 7.44 -18.01
N ALA A 378 7.16 7.40 -17.94
CA ALA A 378 7.92 6.17 -18.17
C ALA A 378 7.56 5.06 -17.15
N TYR A 379 7.40 5.41 -15.88
CA TYR A 379 6.96 4.47 -14.85
C TYR A 379 5.59 3.85 -15.19
N PHE A 380 4.62 4.67 -15.59
CA PHE A 380 3.28 4.16 -15.93
C PHE A 380 3.26 3.36 -17.23
N GLU A 381 4.09 3.68 -18.21
CA GLU A 381 4.27 2.87 -19.42
C GLU A 381 4.74 1.45 -19.04
N ARG A 382 5.79 1.33 -18.21
CA ARG A 382 6.29 0.05 -17.70
C ARG A 382 5.26 -0.70 -16.84
N LEU A 383 4.56 0.02 -15.97
CA LEU A 383 3.50 -0.57 -15.16
C LEU A 383 2.36 -1.10 -16.03
N ARG A 384 1.99 -0.37 -17.09
CA ARG A 384 0.95 -0.78 -18.03
C ARG A 384 1.31 -2.05 -18.79
N GLU A 385 2.58 -2.17 -19.20
CA GLU A 385 3.13 -3.38 -19.82
C GLU A 385 3.05 -4.57 -18.84
N HIS A 386 3.45 -4.39 -17.57
CA HIS A 386 3.34 -5.43 -16.54
C HIS A 386 1.88 -5.87 -16.31
N LEU A 387 0.95 -4.91 -16.22
CA LEU A 387 -0.48 -5.20 -16.02
C LEU A 387 -1.14 -5.83 -17.26
N ALA A 388 -0.55 -5.70 -18.44
CA ALA A 388 -1.00 -6.42 -19.64
C ALA A 388 -0.60 -7.90 -19.63
N GLY A 389 0.36 -8.28 -18.78
CA GLY A 389 0.94 -9.61 -18.74
C GLY A 389 0.04 -10.68 -18.11
N PRO A 390 0.63 -11.83 -17.71
CA PRO A 390 -0.11 -12.92 -17.10
C PRO A 390 -0.88 -12.50 -15.84
N PRO A 391 -2.14 -12.95 -15.66
CA PRO A 391 -3.01 -12.54 -14.56
C PRO A 391 -2.47 -12.82 -13.15
N GLU A 392 -1.67 -13.88 -12.99
CA GLU A 392 -1.02 -14.20 -11.73
C GLU A 392 -0.05 -13.11 -11.24
N ASN A 393 0.36 -12.18 -12.11
CA ASN A 393 1.28 -11.09 -11.81
C ASN A 393 0.60 -9.80 -11.33
N LEU A 394 -0.72 -9.80 -11.14
CA LEU A 394 -1.46 -8.58 -10.89
C LEU A 394 -1.60 -8.21 -9.41
N ARG A 395 -1.51 -9.17 -8.49
CA ARG A 395 -1.71 -9.03 -7.03
C ARG A 395 -3.11 -8.58 -6.59
N LEU A 396 -3.78 -7.67 -7.32
CA LEU A 396 -5.17 -7.22 -7.15
C LEU A 396 -5.54 -6.71 -5.75
N SER A 397 -4.55 -6.21 -5.01
CA SER A 397 -4.71 -5.74 -3.64
C SER A 397 -3.67 -4.67 -3.31
N GLY A 398 -4.00 -3.77 -2.38
CA GLY A 398 -3.11 -2.67 -1.98
C GLY A 398 -2.86 -1.64 -3.09
N GLY A 399 -2.07 -0.60 -2.76
CA GLY A 399 -1.54 0.35 -3.74
C GLY A 399 -2.52 0.88 -4.80
N ILE A 400 -2.15 0.73 -6.07
CA ILE A 400 -2.94 1.14 -7.25
C ILE A 400 -4.37 0.59 -7.24
N TRP A 401 -4.60 -0.56 -6.60
CA TRP A 401 -5.90 -1.24 -6.56
C TRP A 401 -6.87 -0.65 -5.52
N ARG A 402 -6.39 0.21 -4.62
CA ARG A 402 -7.15 0.69 -3.45
C ARG A 402 -8.39 1.49 -3.81
N HIS A 403 -8.33 2.24 -4.91
CA HIS A 403 -9.34 3.22 -5.30
C HIS A 403 -10.12 2.85 -6.56
N VAL A 404 -9.88 1.64 -7.10
CA VAL A 404 -10.57 1.14 -8.28
C VAL A 404 -12.08 1.07 -8.01
N THR A 405 -12.84 1.72 -8.87
CA THR A 405 -14.31 1.69 -8.86
C THR A 405 -14.83 0.95 -10.09
N ALA A 406 -16.05 0.41 -9.99
CA ALA A 406 -16.73 -0.15 -11.15
C ALA A 406 -16.88 0.93 -12.23
N ALA A 407 -16.81 0.53 -13.50
CA ALA A 407 -17.11 1.43 -14.61
C ALA A 407 -18.55 1.97 -14.45
N ASP A 408 -18.72 3.29 -14.58
CA ASP A 408 -20.04 3.91 -14.51
C ASP A 408 -20.81 3.57 -15.79
N PRO A 409 -21.90 2.79 -15.74
CA PRO A 409 -22.66 2.43 -16.93
C PRO A 409 -23.26 3.64 -17.66
N SER A 410 -23.33 4.80 -17.00
CA SER A 410 -23.86 6.03 -17.59
C SER A 410 -22.86 6.78 -18.47
N ALA A 411 -21.56 6.50 -18.37
CA ALA A 411 -20.51 7.13 -19.18
C ALA A 411 -20.47 6.61 -20.63
N ASP A 412 -21.02 5.42 -20.90
CA ASP A 412 -21.09 4.81 -22.24
C ASP A 412 -22.30 5.27 -23.07
N SER A 413 -23.10 6.23 -22.58
CA SER A 413 -24.27 6.76 -23.30
C SER A 413 -23.98 7.94 -24.23
N SER A 414 -22.70 8.30 -24.43
CA SER A 414 -22.28 9.32 -25.39
C SER A 414 -21.27 8.75 -26.39
N ALA A 415 -21.78 8.00 -27.37
CA ALA A 415 -21.12 7.73 -28.64
C ALA A 415 -22.13 7.86 -29.78
#